data_AF-A0A813N2D7-F1
#
_entry.id   AF-A0A813N2D7-F1
#
_cell.length_a   1.000
_cell.length_b   1.000
_cell.length_c   1.000
_cell.angle_alpha   90.00
_cell.angle_beta   90.00
_cell.angle_gamma   90.00
#
_symmetry.space_group_name_H-M   'P 1'
#
loop_
_entity.id
_entity.type
_entity.pdbx_description
1 polymer ?
#
loop_
_entity_poly.entity_id
_entity_poly.type
_entity_poly.pdbx_seq_one_letter_code
_entity_poly.pdbx_strand_id
1 'polypeptide(L)'
;MFAFLLRSTLHNLHSNSCVFFSASLIDFAVQIYTHQKIATLSTQARIPHCIQKRINAIAAQPVWNPPATVYEYLYQNKRTFLFSSNCCDQFNELYDKKCNRICAPSGGFTGRGDGKCSDFTTTAKTIGKVWQDPRTRG
;
A
#
# COMPACT_ATOMS: atom_id res chain seq x y z
N MET A 1 -48.11 30.37 39.81
CA MET A 1 -49.55 30.73 39.71
C MET A 1 -49.82 31.10 38.26
N PHE A 2 -50.78 30.40 37.62
CA PHE A 2 -51.54 30.72 36.39
C PHE A 2 -50.74 31.04 35.11
N ALA A 3 -50.70 30.24 34.04
CA ALA A 3 -51.73 29.52 33.27
C ALA A 3 -52.75 30.42 32.52
N PHE A 4 -53.04 30.00 31.28
CA PHE A 4 -54.03 30.47 30.27
C PHE A 4 -53.50 31.46 29.21
N LEU A 5 -53.15 30.98 28.01
CA LEU A 5 -54.00 30.58 26.85
C LEU A 5 -54.74 31.75 26.21
N LEU A 6 -54.53 31.96 24.90
CA LEU A 6 -55.61 31.97 23.89
C LEU A 6 -55.08 31.95 22.43
N ARG A 7 -55.93 31.34 21.62
CA ARG A 7 -55.87 30.90 20.21
C ARG A 7 -55.88 32.04 19.18
N SER A 8 -55.12 31.91 18.08
CA SER A 8 -55.55 31.63 16.68
C SER A 8 -56.22 32.78 15.90
N THR A 9 -55.65 33.18 14.76
CA THR A 9 -56.25 33.00 13.41
C THR A 9 -55.32 33.49 12.30
N LEU A 10 -55.41 32.78 11.16
CA LEU A 10 -54.67 32.96 9.91
C LEU A 10 -54.84 34.37 9.29
N HIS A 11 -53.86 34.83 8.50
CA HIS A 11 -54.12 35.24 7.12
C HIS A 11 -52.84 35.13 6.27
N ASN A 12 -53.04 34.51 5.12
CA ASN A 12 -52.09 34.16 4.08
C ASN A 12 -52.00 35.32 3.09
N LEU A 13 -50.82 35.93 2.90
CA LEU A 13 -50.57 36.79 1.73
C LEU A 13 -49.15 36.55 1.22
N HIS A 14 -49.10 36.14 -0.04
CA HIS A 14 -47.95 36.04 -0.93
C HIS A 14 -46.98 37.22 -0.80
N SER A 15 -45.68 36.93 -0.90
CA SER A 15 -44.84 37.35 -2.04
C SER A 15 -43.36 37.44 -1.64
N ASN A 16 -42.53 36.70 -2.37
CA ASN A 16 -41.15 37.02 -2.72
C ASN A 16 -40.18 37.40 -1.59
N SER A 17 -39.31 36.47 -1.21
CA SER A 17 -37.91 36.51 -1.65
C SER A 17 -37.15 35.29 -1.14
N CYS A 18 -36.68 34.49 -2.09
CA CYS A 18 -35.65 33.48 -1.90
C CYS A 18 -34.42 34.14 -1.27
N VAL A 19 -34.10 33.77 -0.04
CA VAL A 19 -32.77 34.02 0.53
C VAL A 19 -31.84 32.99 -0.10
N PHE A 20 -31.29 33.35 -1.26
CA PHE A 20 -30.21 32.61 -1.91
C PHE A 20 -28.97 32.71 -1.02
N PHE A 21 -28.68 31.65 -0.27
CA PHE A 21 -27.33 31.40 0.20
C PHE A 21 -26.45 31.19 -1.04
N SER A 22 -25.73 32.22 -1.47
CA SER A 22 -24.71 32.12 -2.49
C SER A 22 -23.52 31.33 -1.95
N ALA A 23 -23.68 30.01 -1.92
CA ALA A 23 -22.54 29.10 -1.84
C ALA A 23 -21.69 29.34 -3.11
N SER A 24 -20.56 30.01 -2.91
CA SER A 24 -19.58 30.34 -3.92
C SER A 24 -19.17 29.08 -4.70
N LEU A 25 -19.13 29.16 -6.03
CA LEU A 25 -18.76 28.07 -6.95
C LEU A 25 -17.30 27.58 -6.82
N ILE A 26 -16.57 28.06 -5.81
CA ILE A 26 -15.15 27.77 -5.60
C ILE A 26 -14.95 26.61 -4.61
N ASP A 27 -15.96 26.24 -3.81
CA ASP A 27 -15.82 25.18 -2.78
C ASP A 27 -16.01 23.75 -3.32
N PHE A 28 -16.74 23.55 -4.43
CA PHE A 28 -16.94 22.21 -4.99
C PHE A 28 -15.69 21.64 -5.68
N ALA A 29 -14.77 22.49 -6.14
CA ALA A 29 -13.55 22.04 -6.77
C ALA A 29 -12.53 21.52 -5.73
N VAL A 30 -12.46 22.13 -4.54
CA VAL A 30 -11.50 21.71 -3.50
C VAL A 30 -11.79 20.30 -2.99
N GLN A 31 -13.06 19.91 -2.89
CA GLN A 31 -13.47 18.60 -2.37
C GLN A 31 -13.07 17.43 -3.31
N ILE A 32 -13.09 17.63 -4.63
CA ILE A 32 -12.73 16.57 -5.61
C ILE A 32 -11.22 16.31 -5.70
N TYR A 33 -10.37 17.32 -5.44
CA TYR A 33 -8.91 17.12 -5.47
C TYR A 33 -8.36 16.31 -4.29
N THR A 34 -9.06 16.28 -3.14
CA THR A 34 -8.60 15.53 -1.96
C THR A 34 -8.85 14.01 -2.05
N HIS A 35 -9.85 13.57 -2.82
CA HIS A 35 -10.19 12.13 -2.92
C HIS A 35 -9.25 11.35 -3.84
N GLN A 36 -8.66 11.98 -4.85
CA GLN A 36 -7.81 11.29 -5.82
C GLN A 36 -6.43 10.91 -5.27
N LYS A 37 -5.96 11.55 -4.20
CA LYS A 37 -4.62 11.32 -3.63
C LYS A 37 -4.55 10.10 -2.69
N ILE A 38 -5.69 9.57 -2.25
CA ILE A 38 -5.75 8.52 -1.23
C ILE A 38 -5.53 7.12 -1.86
N ALA A 39 -5.93 6.92 -3.11
CA ALA A 39 -5.81 5.62 -3.79
C ALA A 39 -4.34 5.19 -3.98
N THR A 40 -3.45 6.12 -4.32
CA THR A 40 -2.00 5.86 -4.47
C THR A 40 -1.27 5.69 -3.14
N LEU A 41 -1.76 6.32 -2.06
CA LEU A 41 -1.23 6.10 -0.71
C LEU A 41 -1.58 4.71 -0.16
N SER A 42 -2.72 4.12 -0.55
CA SER A 42 -3.17 2.83 0.00
C SER A 42 -2.30 1.62 -0.43
N THR A 43 -1.68 1.68 -1.62
CA THR A 43 -0.77 0.62 -2.08
C THR A 43 0.62 0.78 -1.47
N GLN A 44 1.10 2.02 -1.37
CA GLN A 44 2.35 2.35 -0.67
C GLN A 44 2.25 2.09 0.84
N ALA A 45 1.07 2.24 1.44
CA ALA A 45 0.81 1.95 2.85
C ALA A 45 0.96 0.47 3.21
N ARG A 46 0.90 -0.45 2.23
CA ARG A 46 1.15 -1.89 2.47
C ARG A 46 2.62 -2.26 2.41
N ILE A 47 3.46 -1.57 1.65
CA ILE A 47 4.88 -1.93 1.52
C ILE A 47 5.71 -1.05 2.46
N PRO A 48 6.44 -1.61 3.44
CA PRO A 48 7.28 -0.80 4.31
C PRO A 48 8.24 0.08 3.49
N HIS A 49 8.40 1.34 3.88
CA HIS A 49 9.19 2.32 3.13
C HIS A 49 10.59 1.81 2.77
N CYS A 50 11.24 1.08 3.68
CA CYS A 50 12.57 0.53 3.43
C CYS A 50 12.57 -0.61 2.39
N ILE A 51 11.51 -1.42 2.31
CA ILE A 51 11.31 -2.45 1.29
C ILE A 51 11.07 -1.76 -0.07
N GLN A 52 10.26 -0.70 -0.09
CA GLN A 52 10.07 0.12 -1.29
C GLN A 52 11.39 0.72 -1.77
N LYS A 53 12.20 1.29 -0.85
CA LYS A 53 13.51 1.85 -1.20
C LYS A 53 14.42 0.81 -1.86
N ARG A 54 14.38 -0.44 -1.41
CA ARG A 54 15.14 -1.52 -2.03
C ARG A 54 14.59 -1.91 -3.41
N ILE A 55 13.28 -1.98 -3.58
CA ILE A 55 12.64 -2.19 -4.90
C ILE A 55 13.11 -1.10 -5.87
N ASN A 56 13.07 0.16 -5.44
CA ASN A 56 13.50 1.30 -6.26
C ASN A 56 15.00 1.21 -6.62
N ALA A 57 15.84 0.75 -5.69
CA ALA A 57 17.26 0.54 -5.96
C ALA A 57 17.50 -0.55 -7.02
N ILE A 58 16.74 -1.65 -6.98
CA ILE A 58 16.80 -2.70 -8.01
C ILE A 58 16.29 -2.16 -9.36
N ALA A 59 15.19 -1.40 -9.36
CA ALA A 59 14.63 -0.79 -10.56
C ALA A 59 15.57 0.23 -11.23
N ALA A 60 16.52 0.80 -10.49
CA ALA A 60 17.55 1.70 -11.01
C ALA A 60 18.76 0.95 -11.62
N GLN A 61 18.87 -0.37 -11.42
CA GLN A 61 19.91 -1.19 -12.03
C GLN A 61 19.56 -1.58 -13.48
N PRO A 62 20.53 -2.07 -14.26
CA PRO A 62 20.26 -2.72 -15.54
C PRO A 62 19.17 -3.79 -15.42
N VAL A 63 18.35 -3.95 -16.46
CA VAL A 63 17.23 -4.91 -16.45
C VAL A 63 17.76 -6.33 -16.21
N TRP A 64 17.24 -6.98 -15.17
CA TRP A 64 17.57 -8.35 -14.84
C TRP A 64 16.86 -9.33 -15.77
N ASN A 65 17.47 -10.51 -15.95
CA ASN A 65 16.83 -11.65 -16.60
C ASN A 65 17.14 -12.91 -15.77
N PRO A 66 16.16 -13.50 -15.07
CA PRO A 66 14.73 -13.16 -15.08
C PRO A 66 14.41 -11.80 -14.41
N PRO A 67 13.21 -11.22 -14.65
CA PRO A 67 12.79 -9.99 -13.98
C PRO A 67 12.83 -10.14 -12.47
N ALA A 68 13.26 -9.08 -11.77
CA ALA A 68 13.30 -9.08 -10.32
C ALA A 68 11.89 -9.25 -9.73
N THR A 69 11.76 -9.99 -8.63
CA THR A 69 10.50 -10.21 -7.93
C THR A 69 10.66 -10.00 -6.44
N VAL A 70 9.57 -9.57 -5.81
CA VAL A 70 9.42 -9.54 -4.35
C VAL A 70 8.14 -10.25 -3.98
N TYR A 71 8.24 -11.24 -3.11
CA TYR A 71 7.11 -11.98 -2.56
C TYR A 71 6.99 -11.72 -1.06
N GLU A 72 5.76 -11.59 -0.60
CA GLU A 72 5.43 -11.51 0.82
C GLU A 72 5.13 -12.89 1.38
N TYR A 73 5.66 -13.17 2.56
CA TYR A 73 5.44 -14.39 3.31
C TYR A 73 5.07 -14.09 4.76
N LEU A 74 4.23 -14.96 5.32
CA LEU A 74 4.14 -15.15 6.76
C LEU A 74 5.11 -16.27 7.15
N TYR A 75 6.19 -15.91 7.84
CA TYR A 75 7.21 -16.85 8.31
C TYR A 75 7.48 -16.59 9.78
N GLN A 76 7.42 -17.63 10.62
CA GLN A 76 7.53 -17.52 12.08
C GLN A 76 6.61 -16.44 12.69
N ASN A 77 5.35 -16.38 12.22
CA ASN A 77 4.35 -15.36 12.60
C ASN A 77 4.78 -13.90 12.32
N LYS A 78 5.80 -13.69 11.47
CA LYS A 78 6.28 -12.39 11.03
C LYS A 78 5.97 -12.19 9.56
N ARG A 79 5.59 -10.96 9.23
CA ARG A 79 5.48 -10.49 7.85
C ARG A 79 6.89 -10.28 7.30
N THR A 80 7.21 -10.97 6.22
CA THR A 80 8.54 -11.01 5.60
C THR A 80 8.48 -10.84 4.10
N PHE A 81 9.58 -10.39 3.50
CA PHE A 81 9.70 -10.04 2.08
C PHE A 81 10.91 -10.75 1.49
N LEU A 82 10.68 -11.66 0.54
CA LEU A 82 11.71 -12.40 -0.16
C LEU A 82 12.02 -11.70 -1.48
N PHE A 83 13.26 -11.29 -1.65
CA PHE A 83 13.76 -10.71 -2.89
C PHE A 83 14.42 -11.80 -3.75
N SER A 84 14.11 -11.84 -5.04
CA SER A 84 14.89 -12.62 -5.98
C SER A 84 16.27 -11.98 -6.20
N SER A 85 17.24 -12.80 -6.61
CA SER A 85 18.54 -12.35 -7.10
C SER A 85 18.60 -12.33 -8.63
N ASN A 86 19.58 -11.61 -9.17
CA ASN A 86 19.82 -11.51 -10.61
C ASN A 86 20.65 -12.68 -11.18
N CYS A 87 21.16 -13.56 -10.32
CA CYS A 87 21.91 -14.76 -10.68
C CYS A 87 21.65 -15.87 -9.64
N CYS A 88 21.74 -17.14 -10.06
CA CYS A 88 21.47 -18.29 -9.21
C CYS A 88 22.52 -18.55 -8.12
N ASP A 89 23.74 -18.04 -8.30
CA ASP A 89 24.82 -18.09 -7.31
C ASP A 89 24.72 -17.01 -6.23
N GLN A 90 23.76 -16.08 -6.35
CA GLN A 90 23.45 -15.07 -5.36
C GLN A 90 22.28 -15.48 -4.49
N PHE A 91 22.24 -14.96 -3.27
CA PHE A 91 21.23 -15.30 -2.28
C PHE A 91 19.90 -14.62 -2.55
N ASN A 92 18.80 -15.37 -2.53
CA ASN A 92 17.47 -14.78 -2.46
C ASN A 92 17.20 -14.41 -1.00
N GLU A 93 17.25 -13.12 -0.68
CA GLU A 93 17.31 -12.68 0.70
C GLU A 93 15.92 -12.34 1.27
N LEU A 94 15.69 -12.77 2.50
CA LEU A 94 14.46 -12.57 3.26
C LEU A 94 14.63 -11.43 4.27
N TYR A 95 13.71 -10.49 4.26
CA TYR A 95 13.71 -9.30 5.11
C TYR A 95 12.44 -9.20 5.95
N ASP A 96 12.55 -8.66 7.16
CA ASP A 96 11.38 -8.28 7.95
C ASP A 96 10.82 -6.90 7.53
N LYS A 97 9.70 -6.48 8.14
CA LYS A 97 9.09 -5.15 7.90
C LYS A 97 9.97 -3.96 8.29
N LYS A 98 11.04 -4.16 9.05
CA LYS A 98 12.02 -3.16 9.48
C LYS A 98 13.28 -3.18 8.60
N CYS A 99 13.29 -4.02 7.55
CA CYS A 99 14.43 -4.25 6.68
C CYS A 99 15.67 -4.84 7.35
N ASN A 100 15.47 -5.61 8.40
CA ASN A 100 16.52 -6.50 8.89
C ASN A 100 16.57 -7.73 7.98
N ARG A 101 17.77 -8.04 7.45
CA ARG A 101 18.01 -9.31 6.76
C ARG A 101 17.88 -10.44 7.78
N ILE A 102 16.94 -11.34 7.55
CA ILE A 102 16.71 -12.52 8.38
C ILE A 102 17.68 -13.63 7.96
N CYS A 103 17.65 -13.98 6.67
CA CYS A 103 18.40 -15.10 6.08
C CYS A 103 18.27 -15.07 4.56
N ALA A 104 18.79 -16.12 3.91
CA ALA A 104 18.51 -16.44 2.52
C ALA A 104 18.03 -17.89 2.42
N PRO A 105 16.74 -18.17 2.16
CA PRO A 105 16.24 -19.53 2.06
C PRO A 105 16.63 -20.26 0.77
N SER A 106 17.13 -19.55 -0.24
CA SER A 106 17.56 -20.14 -1.52
C SER A 106 18.61 -19.28 -2.22
N GLY A 107 19.11 -19.78 -3.36
CA GLY A 107 20.22 -19.18 -4.08
C GLY A 107 21.57 -19.54 -3.47
N GLY A 108 22.61 -18.78 -3.78
CA GLY A 108 23.99 -19.14 -3.41
C GLY A 108 24.56 -20.25 -4.30
N PHE A 109 25.85 -20.53 -4.18
CA PHE A 109 26.54 -21.56 -4.99
C PHE A 109 25.87 -22.94 -4.98
N THR A 110 25.24 -23.32 -3.87
CA THR A 110 24.56 -24.61 -3.72
C THR A 110 23.07 -24.57 -4.09
N GLY A 111 22.51 -23.37 -4.30
CA GLY A 111 21.07 -23.13 -4.42
C GLY A 111 20.27 -23.25 -3.11
N ARG A 112 20.90 -23.68 -2.01
CA ARG A 112 20.24 -23.96 -0.72
C ARG A 112 20.18 -22.75 0.22
N GLY A 113 20.61 -21.58 -0.24
CA GLY A 113 20.64 -20.39 0.59
C GLY A 113 21.77 -20.40 1.62
N ASP A 114 21.63 -19.58 2.66
CA ASP A 114 22.66 -19.37 3.69
C ASP A 114 22.54 -20.30 4.90
N GLY A 115 21.63 -21.27 4.86
CA GLY A 115 21.44 -22.29 5.90
C GLY A 115 20.77 -21.79 7.19
N LYS A 116 20.41 -20.50 7.30
CA LYS A 116 19.84 -19.93 8.54
C LYS A 116 18.33 -20.14 8.69
N CYS A 117 17.63 -20.41 7.59
CA CYS A 117 16.18 -20.63 7.56
C CYS A 117 15.86 -21.97 6.85
N SER A 118 16.35 -23.07 7.41
CA SER A 118 16.21 -24.41 6.82
C SER A 118 14.75 -24.90 6.74
N ASP A 119 13.86 -24.36 7.58
CA ASP A 119 12.44 -24.68 7.64
C ASP A 119 11.57 -23.73 6.78
N PHE A 120 12.17 -22.76 6.08
CA PHE A 120 11.41 -21.74 5.35
C PHE A 120 10.47 -22.35 4.30
N THR A 121 10.96 -23.31 3.53
CA THR A 121 10.19 -23.93 2.43
C THR A 121 9.00 -24.74 2.92
N THR A 122 9.00 -25.21 4.18
CA THR A 122 7.93 -26.03 4.75
C THR A 122 6.99 -25.24 5.67
N THR A 123 7.47 -24.16 6.30
CA THR A 123 6.71 -23.40 7.31
C THR A 123 6.23 -22.05 6.83
N ALA A 124 6.92 -21.42 5.87
CA ALA A 124 6.52 -20.11 5.36
C ALA A 124 5.26 -20.23 4.50
N LYS A 125 4.32 -19.31 4.72
CA LYS A 125 3.09 -19.22 3.92
C LYS A 125 3.19 -18.03 2.99
N THR A 126 3.18 -18.27 1.68
CA THR A 126 3.14 -17.19 0.68
C THR A 126 1.85 -16.40 0.82
N ILE A 127 1.97 -15.09 1.00
CA ILE A 127 0.83 -14.16 1.03
C ILE A 127 0.53 -13.67 -0.39
N GLY A 128 1.57 -13.34 -1.15
CA GLY A 128 1.41 -12.93 -2.54
C GLY A 128 2.64 -12.24 -3.11
N LYS A 129 2.58 -11.94 -4.41
CA LYS A 129 3.62 -11.17 -5.10
C LYS A 129 3.41 -9.68 -4.84
N VAL A 130 4.41 -9.05 -4.22
CA VAL A 130 4.40 -7.62 -3.87
C VAL A 130 4.80 -6.78 -5.08
N TRP A 131 5.80 -7.24 -5.81
CA TRP A 131 6.34 -6.53 -6.97
C TRP A 131 7.01 -7.49 -7.93
N GLN A 132 6.98 -7.14 -9.21
CA GLN A 132 7.79 -7.71 -10.27
C GLN A 132 8.27 -6.57 -11.14
N ASP A 133 9.54 -6.57 -11.52
CA ASP A 133 10.09 -5.60 -12.45
C ASP A 133 9.30 -5.65 -13.77
N PRO A 134 8.62 -4.56 -14.17
CA PRO A 134 7.80 -4.56 -15.38
C PRO A 134 8.65 -4.44 -16.66
N ARG A 135 9.95 -4.13 -16.54
CA ARG A 135 10.84 -3.92 -17.69
C ARG A 135 11.19 -5.27 -18.33
N THR A 136 11.10 -5.34 -19.65
CA THR A 136 11.62 -6.47 -20.45
C THR A 136 12.97 -6.09 -21.05
N ARG A 137 13.88 -7.06 -21.25
CA ARG A 137 15.02 -6.83 -22.15
C ARG A 137 14.48 -6.75 -23.58
N GLY A 138 14.69 -5.60 -24.22
CA GLY A 138 14.46 -5.42 -25.65
C GLY A 138 15.57 -6.05 -26.48
#